data_AF-A0A945UQP7-F1
#
_entry.id   AF-A0A945UQP7-F1
#
_cell.length_a   1.000
_cell.length_b   1.000
_cell.length_c   1.000
_cell.angle_alpha   90.00
_cell.angle_beta   90.00
_cell.angle_gamma   90.00
#
_symmetry.space_group_name_H-M   'P 1'
#
loop_
_entity.id
_entity.type
_entity.pdbx_description
1 polymer ?
#
loop_
_entity_poly.entity_id
_entity_poly.type
_entity_poly.pdbx_seq_one_letter_code
_entity_poly.pdbx_strand_id
1 'polypeptide(L)'
;GPDGKVYICNNGGFNWGSDDGVRHPTAPADDYTTGRIERVDLETGAVEVLYTECDGRPLCGPNDIVFDAKGNFWFTDLGKSRDFDMDRGAVYYARSDGSLIKRTAAPLMTPNGIGLSPDDSRVYAAETDPRRLLAWDIVGEGELATKPWPAVGWGDVIMAPEGIKRFDSLALEANGNICVATLLTGGITVASPEGGVVEFIPLPDIMTTNICFGGPDLKTAYITLSGAGRLIAMDWPRPGLPLHFLNK
;
A
#
# COMPACT_ATOMS: atom_id res chain seq x y z
N GLY A 1 3.38 -7.07 13.59
CA GLY A 1 2.31 -8.05 13.34
C GLY A 1 1.60 -8.36 14.66
N PRO A 2 0.54 -9.17 14.65
CA PRO A 2 -0.21 -9.58 15.85
C PRO A 2 0.60 -10.37 16.90
N ASP A 3 1.76 -10.87 16.50
CA ASP A 3 2.66 -11.77 17.21
C ASP A 3 4.01 -11.13 17.52
N GLY A 4 4.10 -9.80 17.42
CA GLY A 4 5.34 -9.04 17.60
C GLY A 4 6.37 -9.21 16.47
N LYS A 5 6.04 -9.92 15.38
CA LYS A 5 6.94 -10.14 14.23
C LYS A 5 6.72 -9.09 13.13
N VAL A 6 7.72 -8.87 12.29
CA VAL A 6 7.64 -7.97 11.13
C VAL A 6 7.18 -8.78 9.92
N TYR A 7 6.26 -8.24 9.14
CA TYR A 7 5.78 -8.87 7.91
C TYR A 7 6.23 -8.02 6.74
N ILE A 8 6.81 -8.67 5.74
CA ILE A 8 7.46 -8.01 4.62
C ILE A 8 6.77 -8.44 3.34
N CYS A 9 6.28 -7.45 2.60
CA CYS A 9 5.95 -7.57 1.19
C CYS A 9 7.25 -7.58 0.39
N ASN A 10 7.81 -8.77 0.16
CA ASN A 10 9.04 -8.89 -0.60
C ASN A 10 8.73 -8.93 -2.09
N ASN A 11 8.94 -7.79 -2.76
CA ASN A 11 8.67 -7.67 -4.19
C ASN A 11 9.72 -8.34 -5.10
N GLY A 12 10.77 -8.97 -4.56
CA GLY A 12 11.81 -9.61 -5.38
C GLY A 12 12.79 -8.63 -6.06
N GLY A 13 12.79 -7.35 -5.69
CA GLY A 13 13.81 -6.38 -6.07
C GLY A 13 13.61 -5.70 -7.43
N PHE A 14 14.46 -4.70 -7.67
CA PHE A 14 14.50 -3.91 -8.90
C PHE A 14 15.95 -3.63 -9.30
N ASN A 15 16.17 -3.49 -10.60
CA ASN A 15 17.29 -2.75 -11.14
C ASN A 15 17.07 -1.25 -10.93
N TRP A 16 18.16 -0.49 -10.75
CA TRP A 16 18.11 0.92 -10.37
C TRP A 16 18.82 1.79 -11.40
N GLY A 17 18.16 2.89 -11.77
CA GLY A 17 18.72 3.99 -12.57
C GLY A 17 18.85 5.27 -11.75
N SER A 18 19.47 6.28 -12.35
CA SER A 18 19.50 7.64 -11.79
C SER A 18 19.43 8.66 -12.92
N ASP A 19 18.45 9.54 -12.85
CA ASP A 19 18.26 10.67 -13.77
C ASP A 19 18.20 11.95 -12.93
N ASP A 20 18.93 12.99 -13.34
CA ASP A 20 18.97 14.30 -12.65
C ASP A 20 19.21 14.21 -11.12
N GLY A 21 19.99 13.22 -10.69
CA GLY A 21 20.31 12.98 -9.27
C GLY A 21 19.21 12.26 -8.47
N VAL A 22 18.12 11.85 -9.13
CA VAL A 22 17.00 11.09 -8.54
C VAL A 22 17.19 9.61 -8.85
N ARG A 23 17.34 8.78 -7.81
CA ARG A 23 17.40 7.32 -7.96
C ARG A 23 16.00 6.75 -8.11
N HIS A 24 15.78 5.86 -9.09
CA HIS A 24 14.48 5.28 -9.37
C HIS A 24 14.58 3.83 -9.89
N PRO A 25 13.55 2.99 -9.70
CA PRO A 25 13.52 1.64 -10.25
C PRO A 25 13.31 1.68 -11.78
N THR A 26 13.99 0.80 -12.52
CA THR A 26 13.93 0.75 -14.00
C THR A 26 13.30 -0.54 -14.53
N ALA A 27 13.61 -1.67 -13.93
CA ALA A 27 13.14 -3.00 -14.33
C ALA A 27 13.14 -3.93 -13.10
N PRO A 28 12.55 -5.14 -13.18
CA PRO A 28 12.78 -6.18 -12.17
C PRO A 28 14.28 -6.45 -12.02
N ALA A 29 14.71 -6.89 -10.83
CA ALA A 29 16.10 -7.29 -10.63
C ALA A 29 16.51 -8.41 -11.60
N ASP A 30 17.78 -8.45 -12.00
CA ASP A 30 18.27 -9.49 -12.93
C ASP A 30 18.10 -10.92 -12.38
N ASP A 31 18.09 -11.08 -11.05
CA ASP A 31 17.86 -12.33 -10.33
C ASP A 31 16.42 -12.47 -9.79
N TYR A 32 15.49 -11.64 -10.26
CA TYR A 32 14.08 -11.73 -9.89
C TYR A 32 13.49 -13.10 -10.27
N THR A 33 12.86 -13.74 -9.29
CA THR A 33 12.16 -15.02 -9.47
C THR A 33 10.65 -14.87 -9.27
N THR A 34 10.25 -14.36 -8.10
CA THR A 34 8.86 -14.18 -7.70
C THR A 34 8.79 -13.20 -6.53
N GLY A 35 7.60 -12.66 -6.28
CA GLY A 35 7.28 -11.97 -5.03
C GLY A 35 6.85 -12.95 -3.93
N ARG A 36 6.91 -12.52 -2.67
CA ARG A 36 6.48 -13.34 -1.52
C ARG A 36 6.13 -12.49 -0.30
N ILE A 37 5.36 -13.08 0.62
CA ILE A 37 5.15 -12.55 1.96
C ILE A 37 6.08 -13.28 2.93
N GLU A 38 6.87 -12.51 3.67
CA GLU A 38 7.79 -13.02 4.68
C GLU A 38 7.37 -12.56 6.07
N ARG A 39 7.61 -13.39 7.06
CA ARG A 39 7.47 -13.09 8.48
C ARG A 39 8.84 -13.20 9.13
N VAL A 40 9.27 -12.11 9.77
CA VAL A 40 10.63 -11.94 10.28
C VAL A 40 10.60 -11.75 11.78
N ASP A 41 11.42 -12.56 12.46
CA ASP A 41 11.73 -12.41 13.86
C ASP A 41 12.90 -11.45 14.06
N LEU A 42 12.62 -10.28 14.63
CA LEU A 42 13.65 -9.26 14.88
C LEU A 42 14.63 -9.65 16.00
N GLU A 43 14.25 -10.54 16.92
CA GLU A 43 15.15 -10.98 17.99
C GLU A 43 16.17 -11.99 17.49
N THR A 44 15.75 -12.89 16.59
CA THR A 44 16.57 -14.01 16.11
C THR A 44 17.11 -13.83 14.69
N GLY A 45 16.51 -12.93 13.91
CA GLY A 45 16.77 -12.77 12.48
C GLY A 45 16.15 -13.86 11.60
N ALA A 46 15.35 -14.77 12.17
CA ALA A 46 14.72 -15.85 11.41
C ALA A 46 13.69 -15.28 10.41
N VAL A 47 13.73 -15.79 9.19
CA VAL A 47 12.80 -15.43 8.11
C VAL A 47 11.99 -16.66 7.72
N GLU A 48 10.67 -16.54 7.84
CA GLU A 48 9.70 -17.53 7.40
C GLU A 48 8.97 -17.01 6.16
N VAL A 49 8.91 -17.82 5.10
CA VAL A 49 8.10 -17.50 3.91
C VAL A 49 6.70 -18.03 4.13
N LEU A 50 5.71 -17.14 4.19
CA LEU A 50 4.31 -17.51 4.39
C LEU A 50 3.59 -17.82 3.08
N TYR A 51 3.78 -16.97 2.06
CA TYR A 51 3.07 -17.11 0.78
C TYR A 51 3.98 -16.73 -0.38
N THR A 52 3.99 -17.57 -1.43
CA THR A 52 4.62 -17.30 -2.73
C THR A 52 3.62 -17.31 -3.88
N GLU A 53 2.40 -17.80 -3.65
CA GLU A 53 1.35 -17.93 -4.66
C GLU A 53 -0.06 -17.90 -4.03
N CYS A 54 -1.07 -17.70 -4.88
CA CYS A 54 -2.49 -17.80 -4.55
C CYS A 54 -3.20 -18.53 -5.69
N ASP A 55 -3.98 -19.57 -5.38
CA ASP A 55 -4.69 -20.40 -6.36
C ASP A 55 -3.78 -20.91 -7.50
N GLY A 56 -2.55 -21.34 -7.16
CA GLY A 56 -1.54 -21.82 -8.11
C GLY A 56 -0.94 -20.74 -9.01
N ARG A 57 -1.18 -19.44 -8.72
CA ARG A 57 -0.59 -18.31 -9.43
C ARG A 57 0.45 -17.62 -8.54
N PRO A 58 1.71 -17.48 -8.99
CA PRO A 58 2.74 -16.80 -8.21
C PRO A 58 2.35 -15.37 -7.85
N LEU A 59 2.78 -14.91 -6.68
CA LEU A 59 2.83 -13.50 -6.35
C LEU A 59 3.98 -12.86 -7.15
N CYS A 60 3.77 -11.67 -7.70
CA CYS A 60 4.76 -11.03 -8.56
C CYS A 60 5.58 -9.97 -7.81
N GLY A 61 4.91 -8.97 -7.27
CA GLY A 61 5.54 -7.86 -6.54
C GLY A 61 4.66 -7.36 -5.40
N PRO A 62 4.46 -8.14 -4.32
CA PRO A 62 3.86 -7.63 -3.09
C PRO A 62 4.51 -6.31 -2.68
N ASN A 63 3.72 -5.27 -2.38
CA ASN A 63 4.25 -3.92 -2.17
C ASN A 63 3.92 -3.36 -0.79
N ASP A 64 2.64 -3.12 -0.48
CA ASP A 64 2.22 -2.54 0.81
C ASP A 64 1.28 -3.48 1.58
N ILE A 65 1.16 -3.31 2.90
CA ILE A 65 0.45 -4.21 3.81
C ILE A 65 -0.23 -3.47 4.97
N VAL A 66 -1.44 -3.90 5.33
CA VAL A 66 -2.16 -3.42 6.51
C VAL A 66 -2.81 -4.60 7.25
N PHE A 67 -2.67 -4.63 8.57
CA PHE A 67 -3.33 -5.64 9.41
C PHE A 67 -4.74 -5.21 9.78
N ASP A 68 -5.67 -6.17 9.86
CA ASP A 68 -6.99 -6.01 10.46
C ASP A 68 -6.95 -6.26 11.98
N ALA A 69 -8.05 -5.95 12.68
CA ALA A 69 -8.17 -6.12 14.12
C ALA A 69 -8.03 -7.58 14.59
N LYS A 70 -8.22 -8.56 13.68
CA LYS A 70 -8.11 -9.99 13.97
C LYS A 70 -6.68 -10.51 13.81
N GLY A 71 -5.74 -9.68 13.33
CA GLY A 71 -4.36 -10.07 13.09
C GLY A 71 -4.14 -10.73 11.73
N ASN A 72 -5.13 -10.71 10.86
CA ASN A 72 -4.94 -11.03 9.45
C ASN A 72 -4.58 -9.75 8.70
N PHE A 73 -4.27 -9.83 7.42
CA PHE A 73 -3.79 -8.68 6.69
C PHE A 73 -4.29 -8.62 5.26
N TRP A 74 -4.40 -7.39 4.77
CA TRP A 74 -4.57 -7.06 3.37
C TRP A 74 -3.25 -6.57 2.82
N PHE A 75 -2.93 -6.93 1.59
CA PHE A 75 -1.75 -6.42 0.91
C PHE A 75 -2.00 -6.21 -0.58
N THR A 76 -1.19 -5.37 -1.21
CA THR A 76 -1.18 -5.19 -2.66
C THR A 76 -0.08 -6.01 -3.29
N ASP A 77 -0.38 -6.65 -4.41
CA ASP A 77 0.62 -7.09 -5.36
C ASP A 77 0.67 -6.10 -6.51
N LEU A 78 1.74 -5.30 -6.58
CA LEU A 78 1.96 -4.30 -7.62
C LEU A 78 2.14 -4.94 -9.00
N GLY A 79 2.61 -6.19 -9.03
CA GLY A 79 3.13 -6.82 -10.23
C GLY A 79 4.57 -6.42 -10.55
N LYS A 80 4.99 -6.70 -11.78
CA LYS A 80 6.23 -6.18 -12.36
C LYS A 80 5.95 -5.52 -13.71
N SER A 81 6.65 -4.42 -13.97
CA SER A 81 6.64 -3.73 -15.26
C SER A 81 7.94 -4.03 -16.00
N ARG A 82 7.82 -4.32 -17.28
CA ARG A 82 8.91 -4.58 -18.22
C ARG A 82 8.77 -3.63 -19.40
N ASP A 83 9.73 -3.67 -20.34
CA ASP A 83 9.79 -2.73 -21.47
C ASP A 83 8.48 -2.69 -22.29
N PHE A 84 7.92 -3.87 -22.60
CA PHE A 84 6.75 -3.97 -23.48
C PHE A 84 5.43 -4.32 -22.76
N ASP A 85 5.49 -4.91 -21.58
CA ASP A 85 4.31 -5.37 -20.85
C ASP A 85 4.45 -5.22 -19.34
N MET A 86 3.35 -5.46 -18.62
CA MET A 86 3.32 -5.48 -17.17
C MET A 86 2.33 -6.51 -16.65
N ASP A 87 2.57 -6.98 -15.42
CA ASP A 87 1.63 -7.84 -14.73
C ASP A 87 0.41 -7.04 -14.28
N ARG A 88 -0.75 -7.70 -14.26
CA ARG A 88 -1.94 -7.13 -13.62
C ARG A 88 -1.87 -7.42 -12.13
N GLY A 89 -1.76 -6.36 -11.34
CA GLY A 89 -1.77 -6.44 -9.89
C GLY A 89 -3.12 -6.82 -9.31
N ALA A 90 -3.16 -6.93 -7.98
CA ALA A 90 -4.38 -7.19 -7.22
C ALA A 90 -4.23 -6.78 -5.75
N VAL A 91 -5.37 -6.66 -5.07
CA VAL A 91 -5.43 -6.70 -3.61
C VAL A 91 -5.64 -8.16 -3.18
N TYR A 92 -4.96 -8.54 -2.11
CA TYR A 92 -5.06 -9.84 -1.47
C TYR A 92 -5.44 -9.69 -0.01
N TYR A 93 -6.04 -10.74 0.53
CA TYR A 93 -6.24 -10.96 1.96
C TYR A 93 -5.50 -12.23 2.36
N ALA A 94 -4.86 -12.24 3.52
CA ALA A 94 -4.20 -13.43 4.03
C ALA A 94 -4.19 -13.50 5.56
N ARG A 95 -4.14 -14.73 6.09
CA ARG A 95 -3.95 -14.98 7.51
C ARG A 95 -2.47 -14.94 7.87
N SER A 96 -2.17 -14.43 9.06
CA SER A 96 -0.80 -14.33 9.60
C SER A 96 -0.14 -15.67 9.90
N ASP A 97 -0.93 -16.74 10.03
CA ASP A 97 -0.47 -18.10 10.33
C ASP A 97 -0.11 -18.94 9.08
N GLY A 98 -0.20 -18.38 7.87
CA GLY A 98 0.08 -19.10 6.64
C GLY A 98 -1.07 -19.98 6.12
N SER A 99 -2.23 -20.03 6.80
CA SER A 99 -3.28 -21.00 6.49
C SER A 99 -4.24 -20.60 5.36
N LEU A 100 -4.26 -19.34 4.95
CA LEU A 100 -5.20 -18.83 3.96
C LEU A 100 -4.67 -17.58 3.24
N ILE A 101 -4.74 -17.60 1.92
CA ILE A 101 -4.57 -16.44 1.05
C ILE A 101 -5.75 -16.39 0.06
N LYS A 102 -6.29 -15.19 -0.19
CA LYS A 102 -7.35 -14.93 -1.17
C LYS A 102 -6.96 -13.76 -2.05
N ARG A 103 -7.17 -13.87 -3.36
CA ARG A 103 -7.09 -12.75 -4.30
C ARG A 103 -8.45 -12.06 -4.38
N THR A 104 -8.57 -10.84 -3.84
CA THR A 104 -9.88 -10.25 -3.49
C THR A 104 -10.36 -9.18 -4.47
N ALA A 105 -9.48 -8.30 -4.93
CA ALA A 105 -9.80 -7.31 -5.96
C ALA A 105 -8.78 -7.38 -7.11
N ALA A 106 -9.26 -7.75 -8.29
CA ALA A 106 -8.44 -7.89 -9.49
C ALA A 106 -9.29 -7.81 -10.77
N PRO A 107 -8.71 -7.45 -11.93
CA PRO A 107 -7.35 -6.95 -12.09
C PRO A 107 -7.21 -5.48 -11.67
N LEU A 108 -6.04 -5.13 -11.12
CA LEU A 108 -5.62 -3.76 -10.86
C LEU A 108 -4.36 -3.45 -11.68
N MET A 109 -4.09 -2.17 -11.90
CA MET A 109 -2.92 -1.64 -12.57
C MET A 109 -2.02 -0.96 -11.53
N THR A 110 -0.88 -1.59 -11.25
CA THR A 110 0.12 -1.13 -10.27
C THR A 110 -0.47 -0.67 -8.93
N PRO A 111 -1.26 -1.50 -8.23
CA PRO A 111 -1.73 -1.17 -6.88
C PRO A 111 -0.53 -1.08 -5.92
N ASN A 112 -0.55 -0.09 -5.05
CA ASN A 112 0.56 0.24 -4.17
C ASN A 112 0.04 0.43 -2.74
N GLY A 113 -0.23 1.65 -2.27
CA GLY A 113 -0.71 1.87 -0.91
C GLY A 113 -1.99 1.13 -0.57
N ILE A 114 -2.08 0.60 0.65
CA ILE A 114 -3.26 -0.09 1.17
C ILE A 114 -3.57 0.34 2.61
N GLY A 115 -4.86 0.42 2.95
CA GLY A 115 -5.29 0.80 4.31
C GLY A 115 -6.71 0.38 4.60
N LEU A 116 -7.08 0.36 5.88
CA LEU A 116 -8.42 0.01 6.36
C LEU A 116 -9.09 1.23 6.97
N SER A 117 -10.41 1.34 6.80
CA SER A 117 -11.21 2.34 7.52
C SER A 117 -11.07 2.16 9.05
N PRO A 118 -11.33 3.20 9.86
CA PRO A 118 -11.20 3.12 11.32
C PRO A 118 -11.96 1.97 12.00
N ASP A 119 -13.01 1.46 11.35
CA ASP A 119 -13.88 0.38 11.81
C ASP A 119 -13.66 -0.95 11.07
N ASP A 120 -12.61 -1.09 10.26
CA ASP A 120 -12.30 -2.24 9.41
C ASP A 120 -13.42 -2.64 8.41
N SER A 121 -14.38 -1.74 8.15
CA SER A 121 -15.49 -2.02 7.23
C SER A 121 -15.15 -1.83 5.76
N ARG A 122 -14.07 -1.08 5.44
CA ARG A 122 -13.63 -0.81 4.08
C ARG A 122 -12.11 -0.98 3.94
N VAL A 123 -11.69 -1.49 2.80
CA VAL A 123 -10.28 -1.48 2.37
C VAL A 123 -10.09 -0.46 1.25
N TYR A 124 -9.01 0.29 1.35
CA TYR A 124 -8.57 1.28 0.37
C TYR A 124 -7.31 0.79 -0.34
N ALA A 125 -7.21 1.00 -1.65
CA ALA A 125 -5.98 0.77 -2.39
C ALA A 125 -5.70 1.91 -3.36
N ALA A 126 -4.46 2.40 -3.37
CA ALA A 126 -3.96 3.37 -4.32
C ALA A 126 -3.42 2.67 -5.56
N GLU A 127 -3.89 3.04 -6.75
CA GLU A 127 -3.30 2.60 -8.01
C GLU A 127 -2.34 3.66 -8.55
N THR A 128 -1.08 3.27 -8.74
CA THR A 128 0.01 4.19 -9.09
C THR A 128 -0.18 4.80 -10.47
N ASP A 129 -0.36 4.00 -11.52
CA ASP A 129 -0.43 4.50 -12.91
C ASP A 129 -1.81 5.01 -13.33
N PRO A 130 -2.93 4.42 -12.88
CA PRO A 130 -4.26 5.01 -13.01
C PRO A 130 -4.48 6.28 -12.19
N ARG A 131 -3.66 6.52 -11.15
CA ARG A 131 -3.68 7.76 -10.33
C ARG A 131 -5.00 7.93 -9.58
N ARG A 132 -5.52 6.84 -9.06
CA ARG A 132 -6.80 6.82 -8.34
C ARG A 132 -6.70 6.05 -7.05
N LEU A 133 -7.45 6.52 -6.06
CA LEU A 133 -7.71 5.82 -4.82
C LEU A 133 -9.03 5.07 -4.96
N LEU A 134 -8.98 3.77 -4.72
CA LEU A 134 -10.13 2.87 -4.77
C LEU A 134 -10.53 2.45 -3.35
N ALA A 135 -11.81 2.11 -3.17
CA ALA A 135 -12.31 1.51 -1.94
C ALA A 135 -13.28 0.36 -2.22
N TRP A 136 -13.35 -0.59 -1.30
CA TRP A 136 -14.32 -1.68 -1.30
C TRP A 136 -14.84 -1.91 0.10
N ASP A 137 -16.14 -2.21 0.20
CA ASP A 137 -16.73 -2.66 1.45
C ASP A 137 -16.35 -4.12 1.71
N ILE A 138 -15.94 -4.40 2.95
CA ILE A 138 -15.57 -5.73 3.42
C ILE A 138 -16.85 -6.41 3.95
N VAL A 139 -17.22 -7.52 3.32
CA VAL A 139 -18.45 -8.26 3.64
C VAL A 139 -18.18 -9.60 4.33
N GLY A 140 -16.92 -9.99 4.44
CA GLY A 140 -16.50 -11.24 5.05
C GLY A 140 -14.97 -11.37 5.12
N GLU A 141 -14.49 -12.53 5.61
CA GLU A 141 -13.05 -12.81 5.73
C GLU A 141 -12.39 -12.86 4.34
N GLY A 142 -11.69 -11.78 3.98
CA GLY A 142 -11.12 -11.60 2.64
C GLY A 142 -12.19 -11.56 1.54
N GLU A 143 -13.40 -11.09 1.85
CA GLU A 143 -14.50 -10.96 0.90
C GLU A 143 -14.91 -9.50 0.76
N LEU A 144 -15.00 -9.05 -0.49
CA LEU A 144 -15.35 -7.68 -0.85
C LEU A 144 -16.70 -7.65 -1.55
N ALA A 145 -17.48 -6.61 -1.30
CA ALA A 145 -18.71 -6.35 -2.03
C ALA A 145 -18.42 -6.21 -3.53
N THR A 146 -19.24 -6.86 -4.37
CA THR A 146 -19.09 -6.82 -5.83
C THR A 146 -20.20 -6.00 -6.47
N LYS A 147 -19.84 -5.21 -7.49
CA LYS A 147 -20.81 -4.51 -8.34
C LYS A 147 -21.32 -5.41 -9.48
N PRO A 148 -22.50 -5.14 -10.04
CA PRO A 148 -22.98 -5.84 -11.23
C PRO A 148 -22.15 -5.49 -12.48
N TRP A 149 -22.30 -6.29 -13.54
CA TRP A 149 -21.72 -5.98 -14.86
C TRP A 149 -22.21 -4.61 -15.36
N PRO A 150 -21.32 -3.77 -15.95
CA PRO A 150 -19.94 -4.05 -16.38
C PRO A 150 -18.83 -3.75 -15.35
N ALA A 151 -19.18 -3.43 -14.10
CA ALA A 151 -18.23 -3.00 -13.08
C ALA A 151 -17.86 -4.11 -12.08
N VAL A 152 -18.02 -5.39 -12.44
CA VAL A 152 -17.73 -6.51 -11.54
C VAL A 152 -16.29 -6.43 -11.03
N GLY A 153 -16.12 -6.45 -9.71
CA GLY A 153 -14.82 -6.36 -9.03
C GLY A 153 -14.23 -4.95 -8.93
N TRP A 154 -14.86 -3.92 -9.51
CA TRP A 154 -14.37 -2.54 -9.45
C TRP A 154 -14.66 -1.92 -8.09
N GLY A 155 -13.65 -1.25 -7.52
CA GLY A 155 -13.81 -0.44 -6.32
C GLY A 155 -14.61 0.84 -6.60
N ASP A 156 -15.04 1.50 -5.54
CA ASP A 156 -15.47 2.89 -5.59
C ASP A 156 -14.26 3.78 -5.83
N VAL A 157 -14.35 4.67 -6.81
CA VAL A 157 -13.31 5.68 -7.02
C VAL A 157 -13.51 6.78 -5.98
N ILE A 158 -12.67 6.78 -4.95
CA ILE A 158 -12.68 7.80 -3.89
C ILE A 158 -12.12 9.10 -4.44
N MET A 159 -10.99 9.05 -5.16
CA MET A 159 -10.44 10.19 -5.86
C MET A 159 -9.64 9.78 -7.09
N ALA A 160 -9.64 10.64 -8.10
CA ALA A 160 -8.78 10.55 -9.29
C ALA A 160 -8.46 11.97 -9.79
N PRO A 161 -7.66 12.75 -9.02
CA PRO A 161 -7.42 14.15 -9.33
C PRO A 161 -6.67 14.33 -10.65
N GLU A 162 -6.95 15.43 -11.35
CA GLU A 162 -6.26 15.78 -12.60
C GLU A 162 -4.76 16.09 -12.39
N GLY A 163 -4.02 16.08 -13.50
CA GLY A 163 -2.60 16.45 -13.55
C GLY A 163 -1.64 15.26 -13.51
N ILE A 164 -0.35 15.60 -13.37
CA ILE A 164 0.76 14.63 -13.33
C ILE A 164 1.00 14.24 -11.87
N LYS A 165 0.18 13.32 -11.38
CA LYS A 165 0.26 12.70 -10.05
C LYS A 165 0.43 11.21 -10.25
N ARG A 166 1.18 10.50 -9.41
CA ARG A 166 1.07 9.04 -9.26
C ARG A 166 0.94 8.75 -7.77
N PHE A 167 0.12 7.77 -7.41
CA PHE A 167 -0.09 7.44 -6.00
C PHE A 167 0.82 6.30 -5.56
N ASP A 168 1.30 6.39 -4.33
CA ASP A 168 2.21 5.41 -3.72
C ASP A 168 1.56 4.85 -2.44
N SER A 169 2.32 4.63 -1.36
CA SER A 169 1.77 4.18 -0.08
C SER A 169 0.80 5.18 0.57
N LEU A 170 0.01 4.71 1.53
CA LEU A 170 -0.99 5.52 2.21
C LEU A 170 -1.09 5.21 3.72
N ALA A 171 -1.65 6.15 4.47
CA ALA A 171 -2.09 5.95 5.85
C ALA A 171 -3.40 6.70 6.10
N LEU A 172 -4.10 6.33 7.17
CA LEU A 172 -5.35 6.98 7.55
C LEU A 172 -5.18 7.92 8.74
N GLU A 173 -5.94 9.00 8.72
CA GLU A 173 -6.19 9.85 9.89
C GLU A 173 -7.29 9.22 10.75
N ALA A 174 -7.31 9.52 12.06
CA ALA A 174 -8.29 8.96 12.98
C ALA A 174 -9.75 9.33 12.65
N ASN A 175 -9.97 10.40 11.88
CA ASN A 175 -11.29 10.80 11.39
C ASN A 175 -11.71 10.06 10.11
N GLY A 176 -10.89 9.15 9.57
CA GLY A 176 -11.17 8.37 8.38
C GLY A 176 -10.67 8.98 7.06
N ASN A 177 -10.08 10.17 7.08
CA ASN A 177 -9.41 10.70 5.88
C ASN A 177 -8.23 9.80 5.47
N ILE A 178 -7.97 9.74 4.17
CA ILE A 178 -6.92 8.91 3.59
C ILE A 178 -5.78 9.81 3.08
N CYS A 179 -4.60 9.68 3.68
CA CYS A 179 -3.40 10.40 3.29
C CYS A 179 -2.59 9.53 2.31
N VAL A 180 -2.54 9.94 1.04
CA VAL A 180 -1.88 9.18 -0.03
C VAL A 180 -0.61 9.91 -0.46
N ALA A 181 0.53 9.23 -0.36
CA ALA A 181 1.79 9.72 -0.89
C ALA A 181 1.68 9.92 -2.41
N THR A 182 2.09 11.09 -2.89
CA THR A 182 1.87 11.53 -4.26
C THR A 182 3.21 11.87 -4.94
N LEU A 183 3.59 11.04 -5.90
CA LEU A 183 4.77 11.20 -6.74
C LEU A 183 4.55 12.27 -7.82
N LEU A 184 5.65 12.73 -8.40
CA LEU A 184 5.82 13.76 -9.43
C LEU A 184 5.40 15.16 -8.96
N THR A 185 4.17 15.33 -8.48
CA THR A 185 3.80 16.60 -7.83
C THR A 185 4.54 16.78 -6.49
N GLY A 186 4.85 15.69 -5.79
CA GLY A 186 5.64 15.73 -4.56
C GLY A 186 4.87 16.20 -3.34
N GLY A 187 4.30 15.28 -2.58
CA GLY A 187 3.56 15.62 -1.36
C GLY A 187 2.59 14.53 -0.90
N ILE A 188 1.64 14.93 -0.07
CA ILE A 188 0.55 14.08 0.43
C ILE A 188 -0.78 14.64 -0.09
N THR A 189 -1.54 13.82 -0.81
CA THR A 189 -2.93 14.13 -1.17
C THR A 189 -3.84 13.52 -0.11
N VAL A 190 -4.66 14.33 0.54
CA VAL A 190 -5.62 13.88 1.54
C VAL A 190 -6.99 13.76 0.90
N ALA A 191 -7.59 12.57 0.96
CA ALA A 191 -8.94 12.29 0.47
C ALA A 191 -9.92 12.11 1.63
N SER A 192 -11.18 12.45 1.41
CA SER A 192 -12.28 12.13 2.32
C SER A 192 -12.81 10.73 2.00
N PRO A 193 -13.26 9.94 2.99
CA PRO A 193 -13.85 8.62 2.76
C PRO A 193 -15.17 8.67 1.99
N GLU A 194 -15.85 9.83 2.00
CA GLU A 194 -17.03 10.14 1.19
C GLU A 194 -16.69 10.47 -0.27
N GLY A 195 -15.41 10.66 -0.59
CA GLY A 195 -14.91 10.95 -1.92
C GLY A 195 -14.42 12.40 -2.10
N GLY A 196 -13.45 12.56 -3.01
CA GLY A 196 -12.84 13.83 -3.33
C GLY A 196 -11.58 14.15 -2.52
N VAL A 197 -10.87 15.19 -2.97
CA VAL A 197 -9.66 15.69 -2.33
C VAL A 197 -10.06 16.73 -1.27
N VAL A 198 -9.58 16.53 -0.05
CA VAL A 198 -9.72 17.49 1.06
C VAL A 198 -8.64 18.56 0.93
N GLU A 199 -7.38 18.14 0.80
CA GLU A 199 -6.24 19.04 0.66
C GLU A 199 -5.04 18.33 0.02
N PHE A 200 -4.06 19.12 -0.41
CA PHE A 200 -2.75 18.64 -0.85
C PHE A 200 -1.66 19.38 -0.06
N ILE A 201 -0.77 18.61 0.56
CA ILE A 201 0.33 19.12 1.37
C ILE A 201 1.63 18.90 0.59
N PRO A 202 2.23 19.96 0.01
CA PRO A 202 3.43 19.83 -0.81
C PRO A 202 4.65 19.53 0.06
N LEU A 203 5.59 18.76 -0.50
CA LEU A 203 6.85 18.43 0.14
C LEU A 203 8.04 18.73 -0.78
N PRO A 204 9.24 18.97 -0.23
CA PRO A 204 10.41 19.34 -1.01
C PRO A 204 11.09 18.13 -1.67
N ASP A 205 10.31 17.25 -2.31
CA ASP A 205 10.75 16.10 -3.09
C ASP A 205 9.63 15.65 -4.02
N ILE A 206 9.93 15.40 -5.29
CA ILE A 206 8.94 14.93 -6.27
C ILE A 206 8.56 13.47 -6.04
N MET A 207 9.37 12.69 -5.31
CA MET A 207 9.14 11.26 -5.06
C MET A 207 8.77 10.99 -3.60
N THR A 208 7.68 11.59 -3.12
CA THR A 208 7.08 11.23 -1.83
C THR A 208 6.43 9.85 -1.91
N THR A 209 6.91 8.89 -1.12
CA THR A 209 6.58 7.46 -1.30
C THR A 209 5.71 6.88 -0.20
N ASN A 210 5.84 7.33 1.06
CA ASN A 210 5.08 6.76 2.17
C ASN A 210 4.87 7.80 3.27
N ILE A 211 3.82 7.61 4.06
CA ILE A 211 3.48 8.38 5.25
C ILE A 211 3.02 7.41 6.35
N CYS A 212 3.48 7.61 7.59
CA CYS A 212 2.88 6.98 8.76
C CYS A 212 2.80 7.97 9.92
N PHE A 213 1.94 7.68 10.90
CA PHE A 213 1.72 8.54 12.05
C PHE A 213 2.32 7.95 13.32
N GLY A 214 2.95 8.80 14.12
CA GLY A 214 3.55 8.45 15.39
C GLY A 214 3.58 9.63 16.36
N GLY A 215 4.37 9.48 17.41
CA GLY A 215 4.38 10.41 18.54
C GLY A 215 3.24 10.12 19.56
N PRO A 216 3.28 10.74 20.75
CA PRO A 216 2.36 10.43 21.85
C PRO A 216 0.87 10.66 21.53
N ASP A 217 0.58 11.56 20.60
CA ASP A 217 -0.77 11.96 20.19
C ASP A 217 -1.09 11.58 18.72
N LEU A 218 -0.21 10.80 18.08
CA LEU A 218 -0.28 10.45 16.66
C LEU A 218 -0.33 11.66 15.71
N LYS A 219 0.18 12.82 16.13
CA LYS A 219 0.27 14.03 15.30
C LYS A 219 1.66 14.29 14.74
N THR A 220 2.57 13.32 14.79
CA THR A 220 3.82 13.40 14.02
C THR A 220 3.68 12.53 12.77
N ALA A 221 3.75 13.15 11.60
CA ALA A 221 3.83 12.42 10.33
C ALA A 221 5.30 12.13 10.00
N TYR A 222 5.63 10.85 9.83
CA TYR A 222 6.89 10.38 9.28
C TYR A 222 6.70 10.10 7.79
N ILE A 223 7.54 10.68 6.94
CA ILE A 223 7.33 10.67 5.48
C ILE A 223 8.64 10.31 4.78
N THR A 224 8.56 9.39 3.82
CA THR A 224 9.71 9.00 2.99
C THR A 224 9.74 9.78 1.68
N LEU A 225 10.87 10.42 1.44
CA LEU A 225 11.19 11.20 0.25
C LEU A 225 12.26 10.43 -0.53
N SER A 226 11.85 9.58 -1.46
CA SER A 226 12.75 8.60 -2.08
C SER A 226 13.70 9.22 -3.09
N GLY A 227 13.34 10.36 -3.69
CA GLY A 227 14.17 11.01 -4.70
C GLY A 227 15.48 11.52 -4.12
N ALA A 228 15.41 12.16 -2.95
CA ALA A 228 16.56 12.56 -2.16
C ALA A 228 17.03 11.50 -1.15
N GLY A 229 16.33 10.37 -1.02
CA GLY A 229 16.66 9.31 -0.05
C GLY A 229 16.56 9.75 1.41
N ARG A 230 15.52 10.52 1.78
CA ARG A 230 15.34 11.09 3.12
C ARG A 230 14.11 10.52 3.83
N LEU A 231 14.22 10.35 5.14
CA LEU A 231 13.10 10.23 6.06
C LEU A 231 12.95 11.57 6.78
N ILE A 232 11.76 12.16 6.74
CA ILE A 232 11.44 13.39 7.46
C ILE A 232 10.36 13.13 8.51
N ALA A 233 10.29 14.01 9.50
CA ALA A 233 9.18 14.07 10.45
C ALA A 233 8.66 15.51 10.50
N MET A 234 7.34 15.67 10.59
CA MET A 234 6.70 16.98 10.76
C MET A 234 5.43 16.88 11.60
N ASP A 235 5.03 18.01 12.18
CA ASP A 235 3.73 18.13 12.82
C ASP A 235 2.61 17.95 11.78
N TRP A 236 1.62 17.13 12.13
CA TRP A 236 0.44 16.87 11.32
C TRP A 236 -0.80 17.48 11.99
N PRO A 237 -1.69 18.14 11.24
CA PRO A 237 -2.81 18.89 11.83
C PRO A 237 -3.84 18.01 12.55
N ARG A 238 -3.91 16.72 12.20
CA ARG A 238 -4.90 15.76 12.72
C ARG A 238 -4.19 14.51 13.25
N PRO A 239 -4.75 13.81 14.26
CA PRO A 239 -4.16 12.56 14.71
C PRO A 239 -4.31 11.49 13.63
N GLY A 240 -3.26 10.67 13.45
CA GLY A 240 -3.30 9.45 12.67
C GLY A 240 -4.21 8.39 13.29
N LEU A 241 -4.70 7.46 12.47
CA LEU A 241 -5.38 6.26 12.93
C LEU A 241 -4.33 5.31 13.55
N PRO A 242 -4.47 4.90 14.82
CA PRO A 242 -3.56 3.90 15.40
C PRO A 242 -3.67 2.57 14.65
N LEU A 243 -2.54 1.98 14.28
CA LEU A 243 -2.52 0.61 13.77
C LEU A 243 -2.97 -0.36 14.88
N HIS A 244 -3.68 -1.43 14.51
CA HIS A 244 -4.26 -2.40 15.46
C HIS A 244 -3.24 -3.00 16.45
N PHE A 245 -1.98 -3.11 16.02
CA PHE A 245 -0.87 -3.68 16.79
C PHE A 245 0.22 -2.66 17.14
N LEU A 246 -0.12 -1.37 17.16
CA LEU A 246 0.80 -0.32 17.59
C LEU A 246 1.24 -0.57 19.04
N ASN A 247 2.55 -0.67 19.27
CA ASN A 247 3.19 -0.91 20.58
C ASN A 247 2.73 -2.19 21.31
N LYS A 248 2.31 -3.22 20.56
CA LYS A 248 1.92 -4.54 21.09
C LYS A 248 2.94 -5.61 20.73
#